data_AF-A0A7K0QQH5-F1
#
_entry.id   AF-A0A7K0QQH5-F1
#
_cell.length_a   1.000
_cell.length_b   1.000
_cell.length_c   1.000
_cell.angle_alpha   90.00
_cell.angle_beta   90.00
_cell.angle_gamma   90.00
#
_symmetry.space_group_name_H-M   'P 1'
#
loop_
_entity.id
_entity.type
_entity.pdbx_description
1 polymer ?
#
loop_
_entity_poly.entity_id
_entity_poly.type
_entity_poly.pdbx_seq_one_letter_code
_entity_poly.pdbx_strand_id
1 'polypeptide(L)'
;MPDAPTERITSADGTQALDLRTVLKPKTRAAYAAALHDQSASRDDAWHRAVEFLFERLVVCWEISGVPTEGQRDLLLRLRAATQDERRFVRDALRTHCAEWFPDVEAP
;
A
#
# COMPACT_ATOMS: atom_id res chain seq x y z
N MET A 1 -19.97 13.10 2.12
CA MET A 1 -18.57 13.48 1.87
C MET A 1 -18.20 12.83 0.56
N PRO A 2 -17.69 13.55 -0.45
CA PRO A 2 -17.14 12.88 -1.64
C PRO A 2 -16.02 11.95 -1.20
N ASP A 3 -15.88 10.81 -1.87
CA ASP A 3 -14.75 9.91 -1.65
C ASP A 3 -13.44 10.64 -1.96
N ALA A 4 -12.39 10.30 -1.23
CA ALA A 4 -11.07 10.87 -1.46
C ALA A 4 -10.62 10.55 -2.90
N PRO A 5 -9.95 11.49 -3.59
CA PRO A 5 -9.42 11.21 -4.92
C PRO A 5 -8.47 10.01 -4.90
N THR A 6 -8.58 9.18 -5.94
CA THR A 6 -7.76 7.99 -6.11
C THR A 6 -7.04 8.01 -7.45
N GLU A 7 -5.88 7.36 -7.50
CA GLU A 7 -5.15 7.05 -8.71
C GLU A 7 -5.09 5.54 -8.90
N ARG A 8 -5.17 5.08 -10.15
CA ARG A 8 -5.05 3.67 -10.52
C ARG A 8 -3.64 3.38 -11.03
N ILE A 9 -2.97 2.41 -10.42
CA ILE A 9 -1.68 1.88 -10.90
C ILE A 9 -1.91 0.45 -11.41
N THR A 10 -1.53 0.19 -12.66
CA THR A 10 -1.65 -1.12 -13.31
C THR A 10 -0.30 -1.81 -13.47
N SER A 11 -0.27 -3.13 -13.33
CA SER A 11 0.92 -3.93 -13.67
C SER A 11 1.20 -3.88 -15.18
N ALA A 12 2.45 -4.12 -15.57
CA ALA A 12 2.87 -4.03 -16.97
C ALA A 12 2.15 -5.02 -17.91
N ASP A 13 1.73 -6.17 -17.37
CA ASP A 13 0.95 -7.20 -18.06
C ASP A 13 -0.57 -6.97 -17.98
N GLY A 14 -1.02 -5.93 -17.27
CA GLY A 14 -2.43 -5.62 -17.05
C GLY A 14 -3.18 -6.62 -16.17
N THR A 15 -2.50 -7.57 -15.53
CA THR A 15 -3.15 -8.60 -14.69
C THR A 15 -3.56 -8.07 -13.32
N GLN A 16 -2.93 -7.00 -12.83
CA GLN A 16 -3.19 -6.43 -11.52
C GLN A 16 -3.39 -4.92 -11.61
N ALA A 17 -4.29 -4.38 -10.80
CA ALA A 17 -4.48 -2.96 -10.64
C ALA A 17 -4.77 -2.59 -9.18
N LEU A 18 -4.17 -1.50 -8.69
CA LEU A 18 -4.46 -0.92 -7.38
C LEU A 18 -5.08 0.45 -7.56
N ASP A 19 -6.15 0.73 -6.83
CA ASP A 19 -6.65 2.08 -6.65
C ASP A 19 -6.14 2.62 -5.31
N LEU A 20 -5.38 3.72 -5.36
CA LEU A 20 -4.71 4.32 -4.20
C LEU A 20 -5.21 5.73 -3.95
N ARG A 21 -5.49 6.07 -2.68
CA ARG A 21 -5.80 7.44 -2.27
C ARG A 21 -4.60 8.36 -2.53
N THR A 22 -4.85 9.52 -3.11
CA THR A 22 -3.83 10.58 -3.32
C THR A 22 -3.73 11.53 -2.12
N VAL A 23 -4.35 11.17 -0.99
CA VAL A 23 -4.30 11.91 0.26
C VAL A 23 -3.82 11.03 1.41
N LEU A 24 -2.80 11.51 2.14
CA LEU A 24 -2.28 10.88 3.35
C LEU A 24 -2.00 11.97 4.36
N LYS A 25 -2.55 11.88 5.57
CA LYS A 25 -2.41 12.94 6.58
C LYS A 25 -0.98 12.98 7.11
N PRO A 26 -0.43 14.16 7.47
CA PRO A 26 0.92 14.26 8.07
C PRO A 26 1.11 13.35 9.29
N LYS A 27 0.09 13.25 10.17
CA LYS A 27 0.11 12.34 11.32
C LYS A 27 0.23 10.86 10.91
N THR A 28 -0.38 10.48 9.79
CA THR A 28 -0.31 9.11 9.26
C THR A 28 1.08 8.84 8.67
N ARG A 29 1.70 9.82 8.01
CA ARG A 29 3.09 9.72 7.51
C ARG A 29 4.09 9.56 8.65
N ALA A 30 3.94 10.33 9.73
CA ALA A 30 4.76 10.18 10.93
C ALA A 30 4.58 8.80 11.61
N ALA A 31 3.35 8.28 11.64
CA ALA A 31 3.08 6.94 12.18
C ALA A 31 3.70 5.82 11.32
N TYR A 32 3.71 5.99 10.00
CA TYR A 32 4.42 5.08 9.10
C TYR A 32 5.93 5.07 9.39
N ALA A 33 6.57 6.25 9.49
CA ALA A 33 7.99 6.34 9.81
C ALA A 33 8.32 5.68 11.16
N ALA A 34 7.46 5.85 12.16
CA ALA A 34 7.64 5.19 13.46
C ALA A 34 7.52 3.65 13.35
N ALA A 35 6.61 3.13 12.53
CA ALA A 35 6.49 1.69 12.30
C ALA A 35 7.69 1.11 11.53
N LEU A 36 8.20 1.84 10.54
CA LEU A 36 9.35 1.43 9.74
C LEU A 36 10.65 1.35 10.55
N HIS A 37 10.81 2.28 11.50
CA HIS A 37 12.01 2.40 12.36
C HIS A 37 11.81 1.82 13.76
N ASP A 38 10.84 0.91 13.94
CA ASP A 38 10.59 0.25 15.23
C ASP A 38 11.74 -0.69 15.60
N GLN A 39 12.56 -0.25 16.55
CA GLN A 39 13.72 -0.99 17.05
C GLN A 39 13.34 -2.13 18.02
N SER A 40 12.08 -2.23 18.43
CA SER A 40 11.61 -3.32 19.31
C SER A 40 11.29 -4.61 18.53
N ALA A 41 11.14 -4.51 17.21
CA ALA A 41 10.93 -5.64 16.30
C ALA A 41 12.22 -5.97 15.51
N SER A 42 12.26 -7.14 14.88
CA SER A 42 13.30 -7.39 13.88
C SER A 42 13.11 -6.45 12.69
N ARG A 43 14.20 -6.14 11.98
CA ARG A 43 14.15 -5.25 10.81
C ARG A 43 13.13 -5.71 9.77
N ASP A 44 13.07 -7.01 9.49
CA ASP A 44 12.14 -7.57 8.52
C ASP A 44 10.68 -7.46 9.00
N ASP A 45 10.43 -7.71 10.28
CA ASP A 45 9.09 -7.63 10.86
C ASP A 45 8.59 -6.17 10.91
N ALA A 46 9.45 -5.22 11.30
CA ALA A 46 9.16 -3.79 11.25
C ALA A 46 8.81 -3.34 9.82
N TRP A 47 9.63 -3.75 8.84
CA TRP A 47 9.38 -3.44 7.44
C TRP A 47 8.06 -4.04 6.93
N HIS A 48 7.77 -5.31 7.24
CA HIS A 48 6.52 -5.95 6.87
C HIS A 48 5.30 -5.22 7.44
N ARG A 49 5.34 -4.82 8.73
CA ARG A 49 4.27 -4.04 9.35
C ARG A 49 4.12 -2.66 8.72
N ALA A 50 5.22 -2.00 8.38
CA ALA A 50 5.18 -0.69 7.75
C ALA A 50 4.53 -0.75 6.35
N VAL A 51 4.81 -1.80 5.57
CA VAL A 51 4.16 -2.04 4.27
C VAL A 51 2.66 -2.29 4.43
N GLU A 52 2.25 -3.17 5.35
CA GLU A 52 0.82 -3.39 5.65
C GLU A 52 0.14 -2.08 6.08
N PHE A 53 0.80 -1.28 6.92
CA PHE A 53 0.28 0.00 7.35
C PHE A 53 0.03 0.97 6.18
N LEU A 54 0.97 1.13 5.25
CA LEU A 54 0.74 1.97 4.06
C LEU A 54 -0.38 1.42 3.19
N PHE A 55 -0.40 0.11 2.98
CA PHE A 55 -1.41 -0.56 2.18
C PHE A 55 -2.82 -0.28 2.73
N GLU A 56 -3.05 -0.46 4.03
CA GLU A 56 -4.34 -0.19 4.68
C GLU A 56 -4.79 1.28 4.59
N ARG A 57 -3.82 2.22 4.47
CA ARG A 57 -4.12 3.65 4.39
C ARG A 57 -4.39 4.12 2.97
N LEU A 58 -3.66 3.58 2.00
CA LEU A 58 -3.68 4.06 0.64
C LEU A 58 -4.58 3.23 -0.27
N VAL A 59 -4.51 1.90 -0.21
CA VAL A 59 -5.23 1.03 -1.15
C VAL A 59 -6.71 0.96 -0.79
N VAL A 60 -7.58 1.15 -1.78
CA VAL A 60 -9.04 1.04 -1.63
C VAL A 60 -9.67 -0.05 -2.49
N CYS A 61 -8.99 -0.44 -3.57
CA CYS A 61 -9.34 -1.58 -4.40
C CYS A 61 -8.06 -2.25 -4.90
N TRP A 62 -8.08 -3.57 -4.95
CA TRP A 62 -7.07 -4.38 -5.63
C TRP A 62 -7.75 -5.36 -6.57
N GLU A 63 -7.60 -5.13 -7.87
CA GLU A 63 -8.11 -6.00 -8.92
C GLU A 63 -7.00 -6.94 -9.40
N ILE A 64 -7.33 -8.23 -9.49
CA ILE A 64 -6.43 -9.25 -10.03
C ILE A 64 -7.22 -10.11 -11.01
N SER A 65 -6.77 -10.16 -12.26
CA SER A 65 -7.43 -10.90 -13.36
C SER A 65 -8.92 -10.56 -13.49
N GLY A 66 -9.28 -9.28 -13.36
CA GLY A 66 -10.66 -8.81 -13.45
C GLY A 66 -11.51 -9.01 -12.19
N VAL A 67 -10.93 -9.51 -11.09
CA VAL A 67 -11.65 -9.72 -9.82
C VAL A 67 -11.24 -8.64 -8.81
N PRO A 68 -12.12 -7.67 -8.50
CA PRO A 68 -11.83 -6.63 -7.52
C PRO A 68 -11.98 -7.16 -6.09
N THR A 69 -11.03 -6.78 -5.23
CA THR A 69 -11.13 -6.90 -3.77
C THR A 69 -11.23 -5.50 -3.18
N GLU A 70 -12.26 -5.25 -2.38
CA GLU A 70 -12.53 -3.97 -1.73
C GLU A 70 -12.73 -4.18 -0.23
N GLY A 71 -12.70 -3.08 0.53
CA GLY A 71 -12.84 -3.13 1.98
C GLY A 71 -11.52 -3.50 2.66
N GLN A 72 -11.14 -2.73 3.68
CA GLN A 72 -9.79 -2.79 4.26
C GLN A 72 -9.45 -4.15 4.85
N ARG A 73 -10.41 -4.81 5.49
CA ARG A 73 -10.22 -6.15 6.06
C ARG A 73 -9.88 -7.18 4.99
N ASP A 74 -10.64 -7.20 3.90
CA ASP A 74 -10.49 -8.22 2.85
C ASP A 74 -9.27 -7.92 1.98
N LEU A 75 -8.98 -6.64 1.73
CA LEU A 75 -7.72 -6.19 1.14
C LEU A 75 -6.50 -6.68 1.94
N LEU A 76 -6.50 -6.51 3.26
CA LEU A 76 -5.38 -6.93 4.10
C LEU A 76 -5.24 -8.46 4.12
N LEU A 77 -6.37 -9.19 4.20
CA LEU A 77 -6.36 -10.65 4.07
C LEU A 77 -5.80 -11.09 2.71
N ARG A 78 -6.18 -10.41 1.63
CA ARG A 78 -5.68 -10.69 0.28
C ARG A 78 -4.18 -10.44 0.16
N LEU A 79 -3.66 -9.35 0.73
CA LEU A 79 -2.23 -9.07 0.80
C LEU A 79 -1.47 -10.15 1.58
N ARG A 80 -2.03 -10.62 2.70
CA ARG A 80 -1.42 -11.67 3.52
C ARG A 80 -1.47 -13.06 2.86
N ALA A 81 -2.42 -13.31 1.98
CA ALA A 81 -2.49 -14.53 1.16
C ALA A 81 -1.71 -14.41 -0.17
N ALA A 82 -1.23 -13.21 -0.52
CA ALA A 82 -0.67 -12.93 -1.83
C ALA A 82 0.63 -13.68 -2.11
N THR A 83 0.82 -14.02 -3.38
CA THR A 83 2.07 -14.60 -3.90
C THR A 83 3.22 -13.61 -3.82
N GLN A 84 4.45 -14.08 -4.03
CA GLN A 84 5.62 -13.20 -4.03
C GLN A 84 5.55 -12.13 -5.13
N ASP A 85 5.04 -12.49 -6.32
CA ASP A 85 4.93 -11.58 -7.46
C ASP A 85 3.85 -10.51 -7.23
N GLU A 86 2.71 -10.90 -6.67
CA GLU A 86 1.66 -9.98 -6.25
C GLU A 86 2.16 -8.99 -5.18
N ARG A 87 2.89 -9.48 -4.17
CA ARG A 87 3.49 -8.61 -3.14
C ARG A 87 4.54 -7.67 -3.72
N ARG A 88 5.32 -8.14 -4.71
CA ARG A 88 6.29 -7.28 -5.41
C ARG A 88 5.57 -6.14 -6.12
N PHE A 89 4.52 -6.44 -6.89
CA PHE A 89 3.69 -5.43 -7.54
C PHE A 89 3.13 -4.41 -6.54
N VAL A 90 2.55 -4.86 -5.42
CA VAL A 90 2.02 -3.96 -4.38
C VAL A 90 3.10 -3.01 -3.86
N ARG A 91 4.29 -3.52 -3.55
CA ARG A 91 5.38 -2.66 -3.05
C ARG A 91 5.87 -1.66 -4.08
N ASP A 92 6.01 -2.08 -5.33
CA ASP A 92 6.48 -1.20 -6.40
C ASP A 92 5.45 -0.10 -6.71
N ALA A 93 4.15 -0.43 -6.66
CA ALA A 93 3.06 0.54 -6.76
C ALA A 93 3.07 1.52 -5.57
N LEU A 94 3.18 1.03 -4.33
CA LEU A 94 3.26 1.89 -3.14
C LEU A 94 4.48 2.82 -3.20
N ARG A 95 5.64 2.32 -3.63
CA ARG A 95 6.86 3.12 -3.81
C ARG A 95 6.67 4.22 -4.83
N THR A 96 6.14 3.89 -6.00
CA THR A 96 5.87 4.84 -7.09
C THR A 96 4.88 5.91 -6.63
N HIS A 97 3.77 5.48 -6.04
CA HIS A 97 2.72 6.37 -5.54
C HIS A 97 3.21 7.33 -4.45
N CYS A 98 3.99 6.83 -3.49
CA CYS A 98 4.55 7.68 -2.43
C CYS A 98 5.56 8.68 -2.98
N ALA A 99 6.42 8.28 -3.92
CA ALA A 99 7.38 9.20 -4.53
C ALA A 99 6.70 10.36 -5.26
N GLU A 100 5.55 10.12 -5.89
CA GLU A 100 4.78 11.15 -6.59
C GLU A 100 3.95 12.04 -5.65
N TRP A 101 3.17 11.44 -4.76
CA TRP A 101 2.17 12.18 -3.95
C TRP A 101 2.66 12.58 -2.57
N PHE A 102 3.63 11.87 -2.00
CA PHE A 102 4.10 12.04 -0.62
C PHE A 102 5.63 11.97 -0.54
N PRO A 103 6.37 12.92 -1.15
CA PRO A 103 7.83 12.87 -1.24
C PRO A 103 8.55 12.91 0.13
N ASP A 104 7.82 13.23 1.21
CA ASP A 104 8.28 13.16 2.60
C ASP A 104 8.16 11.75 3.23
N VAL A 105 7.57 10.78 2.52
CA VAL A 105 7.42 9.39 2.97
C VAL A 105 8.61 8.57 2.45
N GLU A 106 9.29 7.88 3.37
CA GLU A 106 10.33 6.91 3.01
C GLU A 106 9.71 5.77 2.19
N ALA A 107 10.33 5.42 1.07
CA ALA A 107 9.80 4.38 0.20
C ALA A 107 9.89 2.99 0.87
N PRO A 108 8.81 2.18 0.83
CA PRO A 108 8.86 0.78 1.25
C PRO A 108 9.71 -0.10 0.32
#